data_AF-A0A8B6C796-F1
#
_entry.id   AF-A0A8B6C796-F1
#
_cell.length_a   1.000
_cell.length_b   1.000
_cell.length_c   1.000
_cell.angle_alpha   90.00
_cell.angle_beta   90.00
_cell.angle_gamma   90.00
#
_symmetry.space_group_name_H-M   'P 1'
#
loop_
_entity.id
_entity.type
_entity.pdbx_description
1 polymer ?
#
loop_
_entity_poly.entity_id
_entity_poly.type
_entity_poly.pdbx_seq_one_letter_code
_entity_poly.pdbx_strand_id
1 'polypeptide(L)'
;MNFPSNFIRWIEIIYTNISSKVIINGALSDKIEITRSIRQGCPISMSIYAVIIEALACKVRRNNNIQGIQIPNHNTNVKLFQHADDCSIISTNLTDYEKLLEEFKQFGLVSGSKINENKTEILKIGNPNTKNFGSINKLIKDEIKVLGIWFGKNAVEINWKKKYYGLIQQIDKWKKKKKIPI
;
A
#
# COMPACT_ATOMS: atom_id res chain seq x y z
N MET A 1 -6.77 16.97 -12.42
CA MET A 1 -7.73 17.21 -11.32
C MET A 1 -7.95 18.70 -11.25
N ASN A 2 -9.20 19.16 -11.13
CA ASN A 2 -9.52 20.59 -11.09
C ASN A 2 -9.89 20.99 -9.65
N PHE A 3 -8.88 21.36 -8.86
CA PHE A 3 -9.09 21.89 -7.51
C PHE A 3 -9.28 23.42 -7.56
N PRO A 4 -10.13 24.01 -6.70
CA PRO A 4 -10.27 25.46 -6.60
C PRO A 4 -8.93 26.13 -6.25
N SER A 5 -8.62 27.26 -6.88
CA SER A 5 -7.38 28.02 -6.65
C SER A 5 -7.17 28.38 -5.18
N ASN A 6 -8.23 28.77 -4.46
CA ASN A 6 -8.16 29.06 -3.03
C ASN A 6 -7.74 27.83 -2.20
N PHE A 7 -8.21 26.64 -2.55
CA PHE A 7 -7.80 25.41 -1.87
C PHE A 7 -6.31 25.15 -2.08
N ILE A 8 -5.83 25.25 -3.33
CA ILE A 8 -4.41 25.08 -3.67
C ILE A 8 -3.55 26.06 -2.87
N ARG A 9 -3.95 27.34 -2.84
CA ARG A 9 -3.24 28.38 -2.08
C ARG A 9 -3.14 28.07 -0.58
N TRP A 10 -4.20 27.53 0.02
CA TRP A 10 -4.14 27.13 1.43
C TRP A 10 -3.17 25.97 1.67
N ILE A 11 -3.13 24.99 0.77
CA ILE A 11 -2.14 23.90 0.84
C ILE A 11 -0.71 24.46 0.72
N GLU A 12 -0.46 25.35 -0.23
CA GLU A 12 0.84 26.00 -0.41
C GLU A 12 1.29 26.71 0.86
N ILE A 13 0.40 27.50 1.49
CA ILE A 13 0.71 28.20 2.75
C ILE A 13 1.09 27.22 3.87
N ILE A 14 0.39 26.10 4.00
CA ILE A 14 0.63 25.11 5.06
C ILE A 14 1.96 24.36 4.84
N TYR A 15 2.36 24.14 3.59
CA TYR A 15 3.51 23.29 3.24
C TYR A 15 4.75 24.03 2.72
N THR A 16 4.72 25.36 2.61
CA THR A 16 5.88 26.17 2.23
C THR A 16 6.79 26.45 3.42
N ASN A 17 8.11 26.31 3.25
CA ASN A 17 9.14 26.59 4.26
C ASN A 17 8.92 25.89 5.62
N ILE A 18 8.36 24.67 5.58
CA ILE A 18 8.10 23.89 6.77
C ILE A 18 9.39 23.36 7.41
N SER A 19 9.40 23.32 8.74
CA SER A 19 10.48 22.72 9.52
C SER A 19 9.94 21.90 10.69
N SER A 20 10.78 21.00 11.19
CA SER A 20 10.52 20.18 12.39
C SER A 20 11.67 20.27 13.38
N LYS A 21 11.39 19.97 14.65
CA LYS A 21 12.38 19.72 15.70
C LYS A 21 12.03 18.40 16.38
N VAL A 22 13.04 17.70 16.90
CA VAL A 22 12.89 16.43 17.60
C VAL A 22 13.25 16.65 19.06
N ILE A 23 12.49 16.06 19.99
CA ILE A 23 12.84 16.06 21.41
C ILE A 23 13.69 14.81 21.69
N ILE A 24 14.91 15.00 22.17
CA ILE A 24 15.85 13.93 22.53
C ILE A 24 16.22 14.15 24.00
N ASN A 25 15.87 13.19 24.87
CA ASN A 25 16.12 13.26 26.32
C ASN A 25 15.63 14.57 26.98
N GLY A 26 14.49 15.10 26.52
CA GLY A 26 13.91 16.34 27.04
C GLY A 26 14.47 17.64 26.43
N ALA A 27 15.51 17.57 25.59
CA ALA A 27 16.05 18.71 24.86
C ALA A 27 15.53 18.74 23.42
N LEU A 28 15.24 19.95 22.90
CA LEU A 28 14.87 20.14 21.49
C LEU A 28 16.12 20.15 20.60
N SER A 29 16.06 19.43 19.48
CA SER A 29 17.07 19.49 18.44
C SER A 29 17.10 20.84 17.72
N ASP A 30 18.13 21.02 16.90
CA ASP A 30 18.15 22.06 15.89
C ASP A 30 16.99 21.91 14.90
N LYS A 31 16.68 23.02 14.24
CA LYS A 31 15.63 23.10 13.22
C LYS A 31 16.05 22.24 12.02
N ILE A 32 15.20 21.28 11.68
CA ILE A 32 15.35 20.44 10.48
C ILE A 32 14.39 20.98 9.44
N GLU A 33 14.92 21.48 8.33
CA GLU A 33 14.11 21.90 7.19
C GLU A 33 13.52 20.69 6.47
N ILE A 34 12.23 20.74 6.18
CA ILE A 34 11.52 19.64 5.52
C ILE A 34 11.39 19.99 4.04
N THR A 35 12.25 19.38 3.23
CA THR A 35 12.25 19.55 1.76
C THR A 35 11.33 18.56 1.05
N ARG A 36 11.03 17.44 1.71
CA ARG A 36 10.12 16.39 1.24
C ARG A 36 9.50 15.72 2.45
N SER A 37 8.26 15.25 2.30
CA SER A 37 7.41 14.52 3.26
C SER A 37 6.15 15.29 3.63
N ILE A 38 5.17 14.54 4.12
CA ILE A 38 3.96 15.04 4.75
C ILE A 38 4.09 14.98 6.28
N ARG A 39 3.40 15.87 6.99
CA ARG A 39 3.42 15.89 8.46
C ARG A 39 2.60 14.73 9.02
N GLN A 40 3.23 13.81 9.74
CA GLN A 40 2.50 12.77 10.46
C GLN A 40 1.61 13.38 11.56
N GLY A 41 0.40 12.83 11.73
CA GLY A 41 -0.59 13.36 12.67
C GLY A 41 -1.34 14.61 12.18
N CYS A 42 -1.00 15.14 11.00
CA CYS A 42 -1.73 16.25 10.41
C CYS A 42 -2.97 15.74 9.64
N PRO A 43 -4.20 16.22 9.93
CA PRO A 43 -5.42 15.70 9.31
C PRO A 43 -5.43 15.76 7.78
N ILE A 44 -4.82 16.79 7.19
CA ILE A 44 -4.84 16.99 5.73
C ILE A 44 -3.76 16.20 4.98
N SER A 45 -2.72 15.73 5.70
CA SER A 45 -1.58 15.06 5.10
C SER A 45 -1.99 13.78 4.37
N MET A 46 -2.91 13.00 4.95
CA MET A 46 -3.39 11.77 4.33
C MET A 46 -4.19 12.03 3.04
N SER A 47 -5.00 13.09 3.01
CA SER A 47 -5.76 13.46 1.81
C SER A 47 -4.85 13.92 0.68
N ILE A 48 -3.81 14.71 1.00
CA ILE A 48 -2.79 15.12 0.03
C ILE A 48 -2.04 13.90 -0.50
N TYR A 49 -1.65 12.98 0.37
CA TYR A 49 -1.00 11.74 -0.03
C TYR A 49 -1.87 10.90 -0.95
N ALA A 50 -3.16 10.75 -0.64
CA ALA A 50 -4.11 10.03 -1.48
C ALA A 50 -4.20 10.64 -2.90
N VAL A 51 -4.19 11.97 -3.01
CA VAL A 51 -4.17 12.66 -4.32
C VAL A 51 -2.87 12.39 -5.08
N ILE A 52 -1.72 12.42 -4.39
CA ILE A 52 -0.41 12.18 -5.00
C ILE A 52 -0.30 10.73 -5.51
N ILE A 53 -0.66 9.73 -4.69
CA ILE A 53 -0.55 8.31 -5.07
C ILE A 53 -1.57 7.92 -6.16
N GLU A 54 -2.72 8.60 -6.22
CA GLU A 54 -3.70 8.42 -7.28
C GLU A 54 -3.14 8.83 -8.67
N ALA A 55 -2.15 9.73 -8.72
CA ALA A 55 -1.45 10.03 -9.96
C ALA A 55 -0.69 8.81 -10.52
N LEU A 56 -0.03 8.03 -9.65
CA LEU A 56 0.59 6.75 -10.02
C LEU A 56 -0.48 5.77 -10.52
N ALA A 57 -1.59 5.65 -9.79
CA ALA A 57 -2.67 4.74 -10.16
C ALA A 57 -3.28 5.09 -11.53
N CYS A 58 -3.49 6.37 -11.80
CA CYS A 58 -3.93 6.86 -13.10
C CYS A 58 -2.94 6.51 -14.22
N LYS A 59 -1.64 6.65 -13.96
CA LYS A 59 -0.59 6.35 -14.93
C LYS A 59 -0.57 4.86 -15.30
N VAL A 60 -0.63 3.99 -14.29
CA VAL A 60 -0.71 2.53 -14.49
C VAL A 60 -2.00 2.13 -15.21
N ARG A 61 -3.17 2.67 -14.81
CA ARG A 61 -4.46 2.37 -15.45
C ARG A 61 -4.48 2.78 -16.93
N ARG A 62 -3.90 3.94 -17.28
CA ARG A 62 -3.88 4.47 -18.66
C ARG A 62 -2.81 3.84 -19.55
N ASN A 63 -1.80 3.18 -19.00
CA ASN A 63 -0.76 2.54 -19.80
C ASN A 63 -1.28 1.24 -20.43
N ASN A 64 -1.56 1.27 -21.74
CA ASN A 64 -2.08 0.12 -22.49
C ASN A 64 -1.09 -1.04 -22.64
N ASN A 65 0.20 -0.81 -22.36
CA ASN A 65 1.21 -1.88 -22.36
C ASN A 65 1.18 -2.70 -21.06
N ILE A 66 0.41 -2.25 -20.06
CA ILE A 66 0.15 -2.98 -18.83
C ILE A 66 -1.21 -3.66 -18.97
N GLN A 67 -1.23 -5.00 -19.01
CA GLN A 67 -2.43 -5.74 -19.35
C GLN A 67 -3.39 -5.82 -18.15
N GLY A 68 -2.88 -6.23 -16.98
CA GLY A 68 -3.70 -6.54 -15.82
C GLY A 68 -4.62 -7.74 -16.02
N ILE A 69 -5.59 -7.92 -15.13
CA ILE A 69 -6.57 -9.00 -15.20
C ILE A 69 -7.95 -8.44 -15.52
N GLN A 70 -8.62 -9.03 -16.51
CA GLN A 70 -10.03 -8.75 -16.78
C GLN A 70 -10.91 -9.50 -15.79
N ILE A 71 -11.78 -8.78 -15.09
CA ILE A 71 -12.78 -9.40 -14.21
C ILE A 71 -13.98 -9.84 -15.07
N PRO A 72 -14.50 -11.07 -14.89
CA PRO A 72 -15.72 -11.51 -15.57
C PRO A 72 -16.85 -10.50 -15.35
N ASN A 73 -17.61 -10.21 -16.41
CA ASN A 73 -18.72 -9.23 -16.41
C ASN A 73 -18.32 -7.77 -16.13
N HIS A 74 -17.01 -7.44 -16.22
CA HIS A 74 -16.54 -6.06 -16.19
C HIS A 74 -15.75 -5.72 -17.47
N ASN A 75 -15.99 -4.51 -17.98
CA ASN A 75 -15.34 -4.00 -19.21
C ASN A 75 -13.95 -3.39 -18.95
N THR A 76 -13.40 -3.53 -17.75
CA THR A 76 -12.15 -2.88 -17.34
C THR A 76 -11.16 -3.87 -16.76
N ASN A 77 -9.92 -3.80 -17.21
CA ASN A 77 -8.83 -4.57 -16.62
C ASN A 77 -8.38 -3.93 -15.31
N VAL A 78 -8.21 -4.77 -14.29
CA VAL A 78 -7.67 -4.37 -13.01
C VAL A 78 -6.16 -4.59 -13.02
N LYS A 79 -5.41 -3.52 -12.76
CA LYS A 79 -3.95 -3.51 -12.83
C LYS A 79 -3.28 -3.29 -11.47
N LEU A 80 -3.97 -2.63 -10.55
CA LEU A 80 -3.47 -2.39 -9.21
C LEU A 80 -4.61 -2.16 -8.20
N PHE A 81 -4.29 -2.39 -6.93
CA PHE A 81 -5.06 -2.00 -5.76
C PHE A 81 -4.16 -1.19 -4.83
N GLN A 82 -4.70 -0.15 -4.21
CA GLN A 82 -3.96 0.70 -3.30
C GLN A 82 -4.76 0.96 -2.03
N HIS A 83 -4.06 0.91 -0.90
CA HIS A 83 -4.58 1.31 0.39
C HIS A 83 -3.47 2.06 1.14
N ALA A 84 -3.59 3.38 1.21
CA ALA A 84 -2.51 4.25 1.65
C ALA A 84 -1.21 3.96 0.88
N ASP A 85 -0.13 3.58 1.57
CA ASP A 85 1.17 3.23 0.98
C ASP A 85 1.28 1.77 0.54
N ASP A 86 0.38 0.89 1.00
CA ASP A 86 0.32 -0.49 0.53
C ASP A 86 -0.27 -0.54 -0.88
N CYS A 87 0.53 -1.02 -1.84
CA CYS A 87 0.13 -1.18 -3.23
C CYS A 87 0.31 -2.63 -3.68
N SER A 88 -0.78 -3.23 -4.13
CA SER A 88 -0.78 -4.54 -4.77
C SER A 88 -0.92 -4.36 -6.28
N ILE A 89 0.03 -4.88 -7.05
CA ILE A 89 0.01 -4.81 -8.51
C ILE A 89 -0.34 -6.16 -9.11
N ILE A 90 -1.03 -6.16 -10.24
CA ILE A 90 -1.35 -7.34 -11.02
C ILE A 90 -0.51 -7.30 -12.29
N SER A 91 0.28 -8.35 -12.49
CA SER A 91 1.05 -8.56 -13.71
C SER A 91 0.73 -9.92 -14.31
N THR A 92 0.53 -9.97 -15.62
CA THR A 92 0.22 -11.20 -16.37
C THR A 92 1.47 -11.91 -16.90
N ASN A 93 2.55 -11.16 -17.12
CA ASN A 93 3.82 -11.67 -17.64
C ASN A 93 4.99 -10.80 -17.16
N LEU A 94 6.22 -11.13 -17.57
CA LEU A 94 7.42 -10.38 -17.17
C LEU A 94 7.45 -8.98 -17.77
N THR A 95 7.02 -8.81 -19.02
CA THR A 95 7.01 -7.51 -19.70
C THR A 95 6.04 -6.53 -19.02
N ASP A 96 4.87 -7.01 -18.61
CA ASP A 96 3.86 -6.27 -17.84
C ASP A 96 4.46 -5.79 -16.50
N TYR A 97 5.22 -6.67 -15.83
CA TYR A 97 5.91 -6.34 -14.58
C TYR A 97 7.02 -5.29 -14.77
N GLU A 98 7.83 -5.41 -15.82
CA GLU A 98 8.87 -4.43 -16.14
C GLU A 98 8.27 -3.04 -16.44
N LYS A 99 7.15 -3.00 -17.17
CA LYS A 99 6.42 -1.75 -17.44
C LYS A 99 5.83 -1.15 -16.18
N LEU A 100 5.31 -1.96 -15.26
CA LEU A 100 4.88 -1.51 -13.94
C LEU A 100 6.05 -0.86 -13.18
N LEU A 101 7.22 -1.51 -13.12
CA LEU A 101 8.40 -0.95 -12.46
C LEU A 101 8.86 0.37 -13.09
N GLU A 102 8.77 0.50 -14.42
CA GLU A 102 9.07 1.74 -15.13
C GLU A 102 8.14 2.87 -14.66
N GLU A 103 6.83 2.61 -14.53
CA GLU A 103 5.88 3.62 -14.04
C GLU A 103 6.15 4.05 -12.60
N PHE A 104 6.46 3.09 -11.72
CA PHE A 104 6.84 3.38 -10.34
C PHE A 104 8.14 4.18 -10.26
N LYS A 105 9.13 3.85 -11.09
CA LYS A 105 10.40 4.60 -11.15
C LYS A 105 10.15 6.04 -11.58
N GLN A 106 9.37 6.26 -12.64
CA GLN A 106 9.03 7.60 -13.12
C GLN A 106 8.25 8.39 -12.07
N PHE A 107 7.29 7.75 -11.39
CA PHE A 107 6.59 8.37 -10.28
C PHE A 107 7.54 8.76 -9.14
N GLY A 108 8.45 7.86 -8.74
CA GLY A 108 9.43 8.10 -7.69
C GLY A 108 10.42 9.24 -7.99
N LEU A 109 10.76 9.47 -9.26
CA LEU A 109 11.58 10.62 -9.67
C LEU A 109 10.88 11.96 -9.40
N VAL A 110 9.55 12.01 -9.49
CA VAL A 110 8.76 13.23 -9.29
C VAL A 110 8.32 13.39 -7.84
N SER A 111 7.83 12.31 -7.21
CA SER A 111 7.28 12.34 -5.85
C SER A 111 8.34 12.19 -4.76
N GLY A 112 9.53 11.70 -5.11
CA GLY A 112 10.56 11.29 -4.15
C GLY A 112 10.25 9.98 -3.42
N SER A 113 9.14 9.31 -3.74
CA SER A 113 8.78 8.00 -3.19
C SER A 113 9.70 6.89 -3.72
N LYS A 114 9.93 5.86 -2.90
CA LYS A 114 10.74 4.69 -3.27
C LYS A 114 10.00 3.41 -2.91
N ILE A 115 10.10 2.40 -3.79
CA ILE A 115 9.66 1.05 -3.49
C ILE A 115 10.54 0.49 -2.36
N ASN A 116 9.92 -0.14 -1.37
CA ASN A 116 10.65 -0.88 -0.35
C ASN A 116 10.86 -2.31 -0.82
N GLU A 117 12.01 -2.59 -1.43
CA GLU A 117 12.34 -3.92 -1.96
C GLU A 117 12.29 -5.01 -0.89
N ASN A 118 12.67 -4.69 0.36
CA ASN A 118 12.67 -5.66 1.47
C ASN A 118 11.27 -6.06 1.92
N LYS A 119 10.26 -5.23 1.63
CA LYS A 119 8.85 -5.52 1.92
C LYS A 119 8.07 -5.97 0.69
N THR A 120 8.70 -5.98 -0.48
CA THR A 120 8.03 -6.31 -1.74
C THR A 120 8.05 -7.83 -1.91
N GLU A 121 6.86 -8.41 -2.09
CA GLU A 121 6.68 -9.85 -2.27
C GLU A 121 5.83 -10.11 -3.52
N ILE A 122 6.03 -11.26 -4.14
CA ILE A 122 5.30 -11.70 -5.33
C ILE A 122 4.64 -13.04 -5.02
N LEU A 123 3.32 -13.12 -5.21
CA LEU A 123 2.60 -14.39 -5.21
C LEU A 123 2.33 -14.83 -6.65
N LYS A 124 2.72 -16.05 -6.99
CA LYS A 124 2.34 -16.67 -8.26
C LYS A 124 0.89 -17.13 -8.19
N ILE A 125 0.07 -16.69 -9.13
CA ILE A 125 -1.33 -17.10 -9.26
C ILE A 125 -1.47 -17.94 -10.53
N GLY A 126 -2.20 -19.06 -10.42
CA GLY A 126 -2.37 -20.01 -11.52
C GLY A 126 -1.18 -20.94 -11.72
N ASN A 127 -1.07 -21.51 -12.93
CA ASN A 127 0.03 -22.38 -13.32
C ASN A 127 0.90 -21.67 -14.37
N PRO A 128 1.79 -20.75 -13.98
CA PRO A 128 2.65 -20.07 -14.92
C PRO A 128 3.60 -21.09 -15.56
N ASN A 129 3.57 -21.19 -16.90
CA ASN A 129 4.48 -22.05 -17.66
C ASN A 129 5.97 -21.70 -17.43
N THR A 130 6.24 -20.48 -17.00
CA THR A 130 7.58 -19.98 -16.71
C THR A 130 8.05 -20.44 -15.33
N LYS A 131 9.10 -21.27 -15.31
CA LYS A 131 9.73 -21.75 -14.06
C LYS A 131 10.78 -20.79 -13.50
N ASN A 132 11.37 -19.92 -14.33
CA ASN A 132 12.45 -19.03 -13.95
C ASN A 132 12.13 -17.58 -14.34
N PHE A 133 12.10 -16.70 -13.34
CA PHE A 133 11.87 -15.27 -13.52
C PHE A 133 13.15 -14.44 -13.26
N GLY A 134 14.32 -15.05 -13.27
CA GLY A 134 15.59 -14.36 -13.06
C GLY A 134 15.67 -13.68 -11.69
N SER A 135 16.01 -12.39 -11.67
CA SER A 135 16.25 -11.62 -10.44
C SER A 135 15.02 -11.47 -9.54
N ILE A 136 13.79 -11.64 -10.07
CA ILE A 136 12.56 -11.53 -9.25
C ILE A 136 12.23 -12.81 -8.50
N ASN A 137 12.89 -13.93 -8.80
CA ASN A 137 12.67 -15.20 -8.09
C ASN A 137 12.82 -15.04 -6.56
N LYS A 138 13.71 -14.16 -6.09
CA LYS A 138 13.93 -13.88 -4.66
C LYS A 138 12.71 -13.26 -3.96
N LEU A 139 11.86 -12.57 -4.72
CA LEU A 139 10.65 -11.91 -4.23
C LEU A 139 9.46 -12.86 -4.20
N ILE A 140 9.54 -14.00 -4.91
CA ILE A 140 8.45 -14.96 -5.01
C ILE A 140 8.29 -15.69 -3.68
N LYS A 141 7.06 -15.71 -3.16
CA LYS A 141 6.64 -16.44 -1.96
C LYS A 141 5.48 -17.38 -2.30
N ASP A 142 5.37 -18.46 -1.55
CA ASP A 142 4.20 -19.37 -1.62
C ASP A 142 2.96 -18.77 -0.97
N GLU A 143 3.17 -17.82 -0.05
CA GLU A 143 2.15 -17.14 0.72
C GLU A 143 2.56 -15.67 0.92
N ILE A 144 1.61 -14.74 0.78
CA ILE A 144 1.80 -13.31 1.05
C ILE A 144 0.68 -12.78 1.93
N LYS A 145 0.95 -11.68 2.63
CA LYS A 145 -0.04 -11.01 3.48
C LYS A 145 -0.39 -9.62 2.93
N VAL A 146 -1.65 -9.43 2.54
CA VAL A 146 -2.15 -8.17 2.00
C VAL A 146 -3.26 -7.66 2.92
N LEU A 147 -3.10 -6.46 3.50
CA LEU A 147 -4.07 -5.81 4.39
C LEU A 147 -4.59 -6.71 5.53
N GLY A 148 -3.70 -7.52 6.10
CA GLY A 148 -4.04 -8.41 7.21
C GLY A 148 -4.57 -9.79 6.80
N ILE A 149 -4.76 -10.03 5.50
CA ILE A 149 -5.29 -11.29 4.95
C ILE A 149 -4.17 -12.02 4.22
N TRP A 150 -3.99 -13.30 4.52
CA TRP A 150 -3.06 -14.18 3.82
C TRP A 150 -3.64 -14.67 2.50
N PHE A 151 -2.80 -14.75 1.47
CA PHE A 151 -3.09 -15.31 0.15
C PHE A 151 -2.03 -16.35 -0.20
N GLY A 152 -2.42 -17.45 -0.85
CA GLY A 152 -1.53 -18.57 -1.16
C GLY A 152 -2.14 -19.93 -0.79
N LYS A 153 -1.31 -20.98 -0.79
CA LYS A 153 -1.77 -22.37 -0.70
C LYS A 153 -2.53 -22.70 0.60
N ASN A 154 -2.10 -22.16 1.74
CA ASN A 154 -2.71 -22.42 3.06
C ASN A 154 -3.53 -21.24 3.61
N ALA A 155 -3.82 -20.24 2.77
CA ALA A 155 -4.44 -18.98 3.19
C ALA A 155 -5.75 -19.15 3.96
N VAL A 156 -6.61 -20.07 3.53
CA VAL A 156 -7.92 -20.32 4.17
C VAL A 156 -7.73 -20.73 5.62
N GLU A 157 -6.89 -21.73 5.88
CA GLU A 157 -6.64 -22.21 7.25
C GLU A 157 -6.02 -21.10 8.10
N ILE A 158 -4.99 -20.42 7.59
CA ILE A 158 -4.26 -19.37 8.32
C ILE A 158 -5.19 -18.22 8.70
N ASN A 159 -6.04 -17.78 7.76
CA ASN A 159 -6.95 -16.65 7.97
C ASN A 159 -8.08 -16.97 8.95
N TRP A 160 -8.64 -18.19 8.90
CA TRP A 160 -9.82 -18.54 9.69
C TRP A 160 -9.49 -19.13 11.05
N LYS A 161 -8.48 -20.00 11.15
CA LYS A 161 -8.18 -20.74 12.38
C LYS A 161 -7.86 -19.81 13.54
N LYS A 162 -7.01 -18.80 13.32
CA LYS A 162 -6.66 -17.80 14.36
C LYS A 162 -7.87 -16.94 14.78
N LYS A 163 -8.70 -16.51 13.82
CA LYS A 163 -9.90 -15.71 14.12
C LYS A 163 -10.94 -16.53 14.89
N TYR A 164 -11.16 -17.77 14.48
CA TYR A 164 -12.08 -18.70 15.14
C TYR A 164 -11.70 -18.90 16.61
N TYR A 165 -10.44 -19.30 16.90
CA TYR A 165 -10.01 -19.47 18.28
C TYR A 165 -10.00 -18.16 19.08
N GLY A 166 -9.65 -17.04 18.46
CA GLY A 166 -9.75 -15.73 19.10
C GLY A 166 -11.19 -15.37 19.49
N LEU A 167 -12.16 -15.67 18.63
CA LEU A 167 -13.59 -15.48 18.90
C LEU A 167 -14.06 -16.34 20.08
N ILE A 168 -13.71 -17.63 20.09
CA ILE A 168 -14.06 -18.54 21.18
C ILE A 168 -13.49 -18.04 22.51
N GLN A 169 -12.22 -17.62 22.54
CA GLN A 169 -11.61 -17.05 23.75
C GLN A 169 -12.29 -15.76 24.23
N GLN A 170 -12.73 -14.88 23.32
CA GLN A 170 -13.47 -13.68 23.70
C GLN A 170 -14.85 -14.01 24.26
N ILE A 171 -15.57 -14.95 23.62
CA ILE A 171 -16.87 -15.43 24.10
C ILE A 171 -16.73 -16.03 25.50
N ASP A 172 -15.71 -16.85 25.75
CA ASP A 172 -15.46 -17.46 27.06
C ASP A 172 -15.14 -16.41 28.12
N LYS A 173 -14.35 -15.38 27.78
CA LYS A 173 -14.10 -14.24 28.67
C LYS A 173 -15.40 -13.50 29.01
N TRP A 174 -16.29 -13.29 28.05
CA TRP A 174 -17.58 -12.63 28.28
C TRP A 174 -18.54 -13.47 29.13
N LYS A 175 -18.59 -14.79 28.90
CA LYS A 175 -19.36 -15.72 29.73
C LYS A 175 -18.88 -15.71 31.18
N LYS A 176 -17.56 -15.65 31.41
CA LYS A 176 -16.97 -15.52 32.75
C LYS A 176 -17.32 -14.19 33.42
N LYS A 177 -17.36 -13.08 32.68
CA LYS A 177 -17.73 -11.76 33.20
C LYS A 177 -19.22 -11.60 33.57
N LYS A 178 -20.12 -12.37 32.95
CA LYS A 178 -21.56 -12.36 33.29
C LYS A 178 -21.93 -13.13 34.57
N LYS A 179 -20.97 -13.80 35.23
CA LYS A 179 -21.18 -14.47 36.53
C LYS A 179 -20.93 -13.53 37.72
N ILE A 180 -21.40 -12.28 37.64
CA ILE A 180 -21.48 -11.40 38.81
C ILE A 180 -22.90 -11.58 39.37
N PRO A 181 -23.08 -12.07 40.61
CA PRO A 181 -24.41 -12.28 41.19
C PRO A 181 -25.11 -10.93 41.34
N ILE A 182 -26.41 -10.90 41.01
CA ILE A 182 -27.34 -9.88 41.51
C ILE A 182 -27.70 -10.27 42.94
#